data_AF-A0A2N1R2S0-F1
#
_entry.id   AF-A0A2N1R2S0-F1
#
_cell.length_a   1.000
_cell.length_b   1.000
_cell.length_c   1.000
_cell.angle_alpha   90.00
_cell.angle_beta   90.00
_cell.angle_gamma   90.00
#
_symmetry.space_group_name_H-M   'P 1'
#
loop_
_entity.id
_entity.type
_entity.pdbx_description
1 polymer ?
#
loop_
_entity_poly.entity_id
_entity_poly.type
_entity_poly.pdbx_seq_one_letter_code
_entity_poly.pdbx_strand_id
1 'polypeptide(L)'
;MRQLKGLLKNLVAIWAATIAVFHLYTAVFGIMQPRIQRGLHLLFLLPLAFILYPATKKSPKDRPSALDFFLAVLSMVPAIYVIVMNEPLNMRMSMVDPVLPIEVVLGTINIVLLIEAIRRVVVPAMA
;
A
#
# COMPACT_ATOMS: atom_id res chain seq x y z
N MET A 1 -11.54 -12.23 5.42
CA MET A 1 -10.80 -11.37 6.39
C MET A 1 -10.27 -12.24 7.52
N ARG A 2 -9.04 -12.00 7.99
CA ARG A 2 -8.46 -12.69 9.17
C ARG A 2 -9.08 -12.19 10.46
N GLN A 3 -9.23 -13.08 11.44
CA GLN A 3 -9.63 -12.70 12.79
C GLN A 3 -8.37 -12.53 13.64
N LEU A 4 -7.79 -11.32 13.60
CA LEU A 4 -6.59 -11.00 14.37
C LEU A 4 -6.94 -10.88 15.86
N LYS A 5 -6.13 -11.49 16.73
CA LYS A 5 -6.26 -11.42 18.19
C LYS A 5 -5.09 -10.66 18.81
N GLY A 6 -5.33 -10.03 19.97
CA GLY A 6 -4.30 -9.39 20.79
C GLY A 6 -3.74 -8.09 20.20
N LEU A 7 -2.44 -7.84 20.44
CA LEU A 7 -1.74 -6.60 20.09
C LEU A 7 -1.80 -6.26 18.59
N LEU A 8 -1.73 -7.27 17.72
CA LEU A 8 -1.75 -7.06 16.28
C LEU A 8 -3.07 -6.45 15.80
N LYS A 9 -4.20 -6.82 16.42
CA LYS A 9 -5.51 -6.21 16.13
C LYS A 9 -5.48 -4.71 16.44
N ASN A 10 -4.94 -4.33 17.59
CA ASN A 10 -4.87 -2.94 18.01
C ASN A 10 -3.94 -2.12 17.10
N LEU A 11 -2.78 -2.69 16.70
CA LEU A 11 -1.86 -2.03 15.76
C LEU A 11 -2.53 -1.78 14.41
N VAL A 12 -3.22 -2.78 13.86
CA VAL A 12 -3.96 -2.66 12.60
C VAL A 12 -5.10 -1.64 12.72
N ALA A 13 -5.81 -1.62 13.84
CA ALA A 13 -6.89 -0.65 14.08
C ALA A 13 -6.34 0.79 14.16
N ILE A 14 -5.24 1.01 14.87
CA ILE A 14 -4.57 2.32 14.94
C ILE A 14 -4.11 2.74 13.55
N TRP A 15 -3.47 1.84 12.79
CA TRP A 15 -3.00 2.11 11.44
C TRP A 15 -4.16 2.49 10.48
N ALA A 16 -5.28 1.75 10.55
CA ALA A 16 -6.48 2.05 9.79
C ALA A 16 -7.13 3.38 10.21
N ALA A 17 -7.13 3.70 11.50
CA ALA A 17 -7.62 4.97 12.01
C ALA A 17 -6.76 6.15 11.51
N THR A 18 -5.43 5.99 11.50
CA THR A 18 -4.51 7.02 10.97
C THR A 18 -4.82 7.38 9.52
N ILE A 19 -4.99 6.38 8.64
CA ILE A 19 -5.31 6.65 7.24
C ILE A 19 -6.72 7.21 7.07
N ALA A 20 -7.68 6.82 7.90
CA ALA A 20 -9.03 7.41 7.88
C ALA A 20 -9.01 8.90 8.26
N VAL A 21 -8.29 9.25 9.34
CA VAL A 21 -8.09 10.65 9.75
C VAL A 21 -7.39 11.45 8.66
N PHE A 22 -6.37 10.89 8.02
CA PHE A 22 -5.70 11.53 6.88
C PHE A 22 -6.68 11.82 5.73
N HIS A 23 -7.54 10.88 5.36
CA HIS A 23 -8.54 11.11 4.30
C HIS A 23 -9.54 12.20 4.70
N LEU A 24 -10.04 12.17 5.94
CA LEU A 24 -10.95 13.22 6.46
C LEU A 24 -10.28 14.60 6.44
N TYR A 25 -9.00 14.68 6.82
CA TYR A 25 -8.23 15.92 6.74
C TYR A 25 -8.16 16.44 5.30
N THR A 26 -7.78 15.60 4.32
CA THR A 26 -7.73 16.01 2.92
C THR A 26 -9.10 16.37 2.33
N ALA A 27 -10.19 15.80 2.87
CA ALA A 27 -11.54 16.14 2.45
C ALA A 27 -11.99 17.54 2.94
N VAL A 28 -11.52 17.97 4.11
CA VAL A 28 -11.91 19.26 4.72
C VAL A 28 -10.97 20.39 4.32
N PHE A 29 -9.66 20.16 4.37
CA PHE A 29 -8.63 21.21 4.22
C PHE A 29 -8.11 21.37 2.78
N GLY A 30 -8.54 20.51 1.86
CA GLY A 30 -8.19 20.58 0.46
C GLY A 30 -7.23 19.48 -0.01
N ILE A 31 -7.16 19.36 -1.34
CA ILE A 31 -6.47 18.27 -2.02
C ILE A 31 -4.97 18.56 -2.03
N MET A 32 -4.18 17.62 -1.51
CA MET A 32 -2.72 17.69 -1.58
C MET A 32 -2.25 17.39 -3.01
N GLN A 33 -0.98 17.67 -3.32
CA GLN A 33 -0.39 17.26 -4.59
C GLN A 33 -0.73 15.78 -4.91
N PRO A 34 -1.32 15.49 -6.09
CA PRO A 34 -1.90 14.17 -6.40
C PRO A 34 -0.92 13.00 -6.23
N ARG A 35 0.36 13.23 -6.51
CA ARG A 35 1.43 12.23 -6.37
C ARG A 35 1.65 11.84 -4.91
N ILE A 36 1.76 12.82 -4.01
CA ILE A 36 1.95 12.59 -2.58
C ILE A 36 0.69 11.96 -1.98
N GLN A 37 -0.51 12.43 -2.36
CA GLN A 37 -1.77 11.89 -1.82
C GLN A 37 -1.96 10.42 -2.17
N ARG A 38 -1.73 10.04 -3.44
CA ARG A 38 -1.81 8.63 -3.88
C ARG A 38 -0.68 7.79 -3.28
N GLY A 39 0.52 8.37 -3.14
CA GLY A 39 1.65 7.75 -2.46
C GLY A 39 1.32 7.38 -1.02
N LEU A 40 0.79 8.31 -0.23
CA LEU A 40 0.35 8.05 1.14
C LEU A 40 -0.80 7.04 1.18
N HIS A 41 -1.79 7.17 0.30
CA HIS A 41 -2.89 6.21 0.21
C HIS A 41 -2.38 4.77 0.03
N LEU A 42 -1.49 4.54 -0.94
CA LEU A 42 -0.89 3.21 -1.17
C LEU A 42 0.00 2.76 -0.01
N LEU A 43 0.79 3.68 0.57
CA LEU A 43 1.68 3.40 1.70
C LEU A 43 0.93 2.81 2.90
N PHE A 44 -0.28 3.31 3.18
CA PHE A 44 -1.05 2.85 4.33
C PHE A 44 -1.93 1.64 4.01
N LEU A 45 -2.58 1.60 2.85
CA LEU A 45 -3.61 0.59 2.55
C LEU A 45 -3.03 -0.71 1.98
N LEU A 46 -1.97 -0.64 1.17
CA LEU A 46 -1.43 -1.83 0.52
C LEU A 46 -0.81 -2.83 1.53
N PRO A 47 -0.05 -2.39 2.56
CA PRO A 47 0.40 -3.29 3.62
C PRO A 47 -0.74 -3.91 4.42
N LEU A 48 -1.80 -3.12 4.69
CA LEU A 48 -2.98 -3.59 5.40
C LEU A 48 -3.68 -4.72 4.63
N ALA A 49 -3.74 -4.64 3.29
CA ALA A 49 -4.34 -5.69 2.47
C ALA A 49 -3.64 -7.04 2.69
N PHE A 50 -2.31 -7.07 2.74
CA PHE A 50 -1.54 -8.30 2.97
C PHE A 50 -1.67 -8.84 4.40
N ILE A 51 -1.77 -7.96 5.39
CA ILE A 51 -1.92 -8.37 6.80
C ILE A 51 -3.32 -8.92 7.07
N LEU A 52 -4.36 -8.21 6.60
CA LEU A 52 -5.77 -8.52 6.89
C LEU A 52 -6.34 -9.68 6.07
N TYR A 53 -5.82 -9.90 4.86
CA TYR A 53 -6.39 -10.89 3.95
C TYR A 53 -5.42 -12.06 3.70
N PRO A 54 -5.87 -13.31 3.94
CA PRO A 54 -5.03 -14.47 3.73
C PRO A 54 -4.79 -14.70 2.23
N ALA A 55 -3.57 -15.12 1.87
CA ALA A 55 -3.18 -15.37 0.49
C ALA A 55 -3.97 -16.49 -0.21
N THR A 56 -4.35 -17.52 0.55
CA THR A 56 -5.00 -18.73 0.03
C THR A 56 -5.98 -19.27 1.07
N LYS A 57 -6.98 -20.06 0.64
CA LYS A 57 -7.92 -20.77 1.53
C LYS A 57 -7.23 -21.66 2.59
N LYS A 58 -6.00 -22.12 2.32
CA LYS A 58 -5.16 -22.92 3.24
C LYS A 58 -4.29 -22.08 4.18
N SER A 59 -4.25 -20.76 4.04
CA SER A 59 -3.43 -19.89 4.88
C SER A 59 -4.06 -19.72 6.27
N PRO A 60 -3.26 -19.63 7.35
CA PRO A 60 -3.77 -19.44 8.69
C PRO A 60 -4.69 -18.20 8.79
N LYS A 61 -5.87 -18.38 9.38
CA LYS A 61 -6.85 -17.30 9.59
C LYS A 61 -6.58 -16.49 10.87
N ASP A 62 -5.83 -17.07 11.80
CA ASP A 62 -5.55 -16.48 13.12
C ASP A 62 -4.23 -15.69 13.18
N ARG A 63 -3.31 -15.88 12.22
CA ARG A 63 -2.02 -15.18 12.18
C ARG A 63 -1.56 -14.87 10.75
N PRO A 64 -0.93 -13.72 10.50
CA PRO A 64 -0.22 -13.47 9.26
C PRO A 64 0.99 -14.40 9.12
N SER A 65 1.28 -14.84 7.90
CA SER A 65 2.51 -15.58 7.61
C SER A 65 3.70 -14.61 7.53
N ALA A 66 4.92 -15.12 7.70
CA ALA A 66 6.14 -14.34 7.47
C ALA A 66 6.17 -13.72 6.06
N LEU A 67 5.63 -14.45 5.06
CA LEU A 67 5.49 -13.95 3.70
C LEU A 67 4.53 -12.74 3.61
N ASP A 68 3.48 -12.69 4.43
CA ASP A 68 2.55 -11.56 4.40
C ASP A 68 3.19 -10.32 5.00
N PHE A 69 4.00 -10.47 6.05
CA PHE A 69 4.81 -9.38 6.59
C PHE A 69 5.85 -8.89 5.57
N PHE A 70 6.53 -9.82 4.89
CA PHE A 70 7.47 -9.47 3.84
C PHE A 70 6.80 -8.68 2.71
N LEU A 71 5.66 -9.15 2.20
CA LEU A 71 4.90 -8.46 1.15
C LEU A 71 4.36 -7.11 1.64
N ALA A 72 3.92 -7.02 2.90
CA ALA A 72 3.49 -5.78 3.50
C ALA A 72 4.61 -4.74 3.52
N VAL A 73 5.80 -5.10 4.01
CA VAL A 73 6.97 -4.20 4.03
C VAL A 73 7.43 -3.86 2.60
N LEU A 74 7.49 -4.86 1.72
CA LEU A 74 7.89 -4.66 0.33
C LEU A 74 6.96 -3.68 -0.39
N SER A 75 5.66 -3.70 -0.08
CA SER A 75 4.67 -2.80 -0.67
C SER A 75 4.83 -1.33 -0.24
N MET A 76 5.52 -1.06 0.86
CA MET A 76 5.81 0.30 1.31
C MET A 76 6.93 0.93 0.48
N VAL A 77 7.88 0.15 -0.04
CA VAL A 77 9.09 0.67 -0.70
C VAL A 77 8.77 1.54 -1.92
N PRO A 78 7.92 1.11 -2.89
CA PRO A 78 7.56 1.95 -4.02
C PRO A 78 6.80 3.22 -3.61
N ALA A 79 5.92 3.10 -2.61
CA ALA A 79 5.12 4.23 -2.12
C ALA A 79 6.00 5.30 -1.45
N ILE A 80 6.96 4.89 -0.61
CA ILE A 80 7.95 5.79 0.02
C ILE A 80 8.78 6.48 -1.06
N TYR A 81 9.25 5.76 -2.07
CA TYR A 81 10.03 6.35 -3.16
C TYR A 81 9.28 7.47 -3.86
N VAL A 82 8.00 7.27 -4.18
CA VAL A 82 7.16 8.29 -4.84
C VAL A 82 6.93 9.52 -3.96
N ILE A 83 6.85 9.36 -2.64
CA ILE A 83 6.67 10.46 -1.68
C ILE A 83 7.97 11.27 -1.55
N VAL A 84 9.10 10.59 -1.34
CA VAL A 84 10.41 11.24 -1.13
C VAL A 84 10.89 11.90 -2.42
N MET A 85 10.78 11.19 -3.55
CA MET A 85 11.24 11.65 -4.86
C MET A 85 10.17 12.48 -5.59
N ASN A 86 9.16 13.00 -4.89
CA ASN A 86 8.00 13.63 -5.55
C ASN A 86 8.39 14.84 -6.40
N GLU A 87 9.28 15.70 -5.90
CA GLU A 87 9.67 16.95 -6.53
C GLU A 87 10.43 16.70 -7.84
N PRO A 88 11.52 15.90 -7.86
CA PRO A 88 12.23 15.61 -9.11
C PRO A 88 11.36 14.80 -10.08
N LEU A 89 10.48 13.92 -9.58
CA LEU A 89 9.52 13.22 -10.44
C LEU A 89 8.46 14.14 -11.06
N ASN A 90 8.19 15.29 -10.43
CA ASN A 90 7.20 16.26 -10.90
C ASN A 90 7.82 17.30 -11.85
N MET A 91 9.07 17.68 -11.61
CA MET A 91 9.84 18.58 -12.47
C MET A 91 10.46 17.87 -13.68
N ARG A 92 10.31 16.54 -13.76
CA ARG A 92 10.84 15.73 -14.85
C ARG A 92 10.23 16.10 -16.20
N MET A 93 11.09 16.47 -17.15
CA MET A 93 10.69 16.70 -18.54
C MET A 93 10.64 15.38 -19.31
N SER A 94 9.45 15.07 -19.84
CA SER A 94 9.27 13.90 -20.69
C SER A 94 10.17 13.98 -21.92
N MET A 95 10.84 12.87 -22.24
CA MET A 95 11.80 12.73 -23.36
C MET A 95 13.14 13.47 -23.21
N VAL A 96 13.36 14.20 -22.11
CA VAL A 96 14.66 14.86 -21.83
C VAL A 96 15.37 14.11 -20.70
N ASP A 97 14.70 13.96 -19.57
CA ASP A 97 15.27 13.28 -18.42
C ASP A 97 15.12 11.75 -18.55
N PRO A 98 16.19 10.98 -18.31
CA PRO A 98 16.11 9.53 -18.38
C PRO A 98 15.25 8.97 -17.25
N VAL A 99 14.45 7.94 -17.56
CA VAL A 99 13.77 7.14 -16.54
C VAL A 99 14.78 6.23 -15.89
N LEU A 100 14.96 6.32 -14.58
CA LEU A 100 15.96 5.50 -13.90
C LEU A 100 15.48 4.03 -13.87
N PRO A 101 16.37 3.06 -14.07
CA PRO A 101 16.02 1.64 -14.00
C PRO A 101 15.34 1.25 -12.67
N ILE A 102 15.72 1.90 -11.57
CA ILE A 102 15.11 1.66 -10.26
C ILE A 102 13.63 2.04 -10.23
N GLU A 103 13.21 3.09 -10.92
CA GLU A 103 11.81 3.53 -11.00
C GLU A 103 10.96 2.50 -11.75
N VAL A 104 11.52 1.93 -12.81
CA VAL A 104 10.88 0.86 -13.59
C VAL A 104 10.73 -0.39 -12.74
N VAL A 105 11.76 -0.78 -11.99
CA VAL A 105 11.72 -1.93 -11.09
C VAL A 105 10.70 -1.72 -9.98
N LEU A 106 10.73 -0.57 -9.30
CA LEU A 106 9.79 -0.25 -8.22
C LEU A 106 8.34 -0.17 -8.73
N GLY A 107 8.13 0.42 -9.91
CA GLY A 107 6.81 0.46 -10.56
C GLY A 107 6.30 -0.95 -10.89
N THR A 108 7.16 -1.81 -11.42
CA THR A 108 6.82 -3.22 -11.72
C THR A 108 6.46 -3.98 -10.45
N ILE A 109 7.26 -3.84 -9.39
CA ILE A 109 6.97 -4.44 -8.08
C ILE A 109 5.61 -3.96 -7.56
N ASN A 110 5.35 -2.65 -7.63
CA ASN A 110 4.10 -2.08 -7.16
C ASN A 110 2.88 -2.63 -7.92
N ILE A 111 2.98 -2.77 -9.25
CA ILE A 111 1.91 -3.35 -10.09
C ILE A 111 1.62 -4.79 -9.65
N VAL A 112 2.66 -5.62 -9.52
CA VAL A 112 2.51 -7.03 -9.12
C VAL A 112 1.88 -7.14 -7.73
N LEU A 113 2.33 -6.33 -6.77
CA LEU A 113 1.79 -6.31 -5.42
C LEU A 113 0.33 -5.84 -5.39
N LEU A 114 -0.02 -4.83 -6.21
CA LEU A 114 -1.39 -4.33 -6.29
C LEU A 114 -2.34 -5.37 -6.86
N ILE A 115 -1.95 -6.07 -7.93
CA ILE A 115 -2.74 -7.17 -8.51
C ILE A 115 -2.95 -8.29 -7.48
N GLU A 116 -1.89 -8.65 -6.76
CA GLU A 116 -1.96 -9.67 -5.70
C GLU A 116 -2.86 -9.23 -4.54
N ALA A 117 -2.82 -7.96 -4.14
CA ALA A 117 -3.70 -7.41 -3.12
C ALA A 117 -5.17 -7.45 -3.58
N ILE A 118 -5.46 -7.06 -4.83
CA ILE A 118 -6.80 -7.16 -5.43
C ILE A 118 -7.28 -8.61 -5.44
N ARG A 119 -6.42 -9.56 -5.82
CA ARG A 119 -6.72 -11.00 -5.79
C ARG A 119 -7.12 -11.49 -4.40
N ARG A 120 -6.47 -10.99 -3.34
CA ARG A 120 -6.75 -11.39 -1.95
C ARG A 120 -8.00 -10.73 -1.36
N VAL A 121 -8.28 -9.49 -1.75
CA VAL A 121 -9.33 -8.66 -1.14
C VAL A 121 -10.63 -8.74 -1.93
N VAL A 122 -10.56 -8.50 -3.25
CA VAL A 122 -11.74 -8.23 -4.09
C VAL A 122 -12.36 -9.52 -4.63
N VAL A 123 -11.54 -10.47 -5.11
CA VAL A 123 -12.05 -11.72 -5.69
C VAL A 123 -12.94 -12.49 -4.73
N PRO A 124 -12.59 -12.67 -3.44
CA PRO A 124 -13.47 -13.35 -2.48
C PRO A 124 -14.71 -12.54 -2.07
N ALA A 125 -14.74 -11.23 -2.32
CA ALA A 125 -15.88 -10.37 -2.00
C ALA A 125 -16.92 -10.29 -3.12
N MET A 126 -16.53 -10.65 -4.36
CA MET A 126 -17.41 -10.67 -5.54
C MET A 126 -17.95 -12.07 -5.88
N ALA A 127 -17.51 -13.12 -5.17
CA ALA A 127 -17.92 -14.51 -5.37
C ALA A 127 -18.96 -14.92 -4.32
#